data_AF-A0A438E6C6-F1
#
_entry.id   AF-A0A438E6C6-F1
#
_cell.length_a   1.000
_cell.length_b   1.000
_cell.length_c   1.000
_cell.angle_alpha   90.00
_cell.angle_beta   90.00
_cell.angle_gamma   90.00
#
_symmetry.space_group_name_H-M   'P 1'
#
loop_
_entity.id
_entity.type
_entity.pdbx_description
1 polymer ?
#
loop_
_entity_poly.entity_id
_entity_poly.type
_entity_poly.pdbx_seq_one_letter_code
_entity_poly.pdbx_strand_id
1 'polypeptide(L)'
;MDNDEKLIRQLDWANEMRGDVVIRMTSYHQRAITQYNKRARPRFFRPRTLVLRKIFENIAKIGVRKLQANWKGSYVVTKVGDSRAYHIQTRDDVPLLCPWNEPI
;
A
#
# COMPACT_ATOMS: atom_id res chain seq x y z
N MET A 1 -15.40 39.27 24.04
CA MET A 1 -16.11 38.46 23.02
C MET A 1 -15.39 38.43 21.67
N ASP A 2 -14.55 39.40 21.34
CA ASP A 2 -13.94 39.54 19.99
C ASP A 2 -12.82 38.53 19.63
N ASN A 3 -12.08 38.01 20.63
CA ASN A 3 -10.93 37.15 20.37
C ASN A 3 -11.31 35.71 19.98
N ASP A 4 -12.31 35.15 20.65
CA ASP A 4 -12.68 33.74 20.49
C ASP A 4 -13.42 33.51 19.16
N GLU A 5 -14.28 34.45 18.74
CA GLU A 5 -14.95 34.40 17.44
C GLU A 5 -13.97 34.50 16.27
N LYS A 6 -12.94 35.34 16.40
CA LYS A 6 -11.87 35.45 15.40
C LYS A 6 -11.07 34.15 15.30
N LEU A 7 -10.77 33.51 16.43
CA LEU A 7 -10.06 32.24 16.48
C LEU A 7 -10.87 31.11 15.81
N ILE A 8 -12.17 31.03 16.11
CA ILE A 8 -13.08 30.04 15.50
C ILE A 8 -13.11 30.20 13.98
N ARG A 9 -13.27 31.43 13.47
CA ARG A 9 -13.30 31.70 12.03
C ARG A 9 -11.99 31.33 11.32
N GLN A 10 -10.85 31.50 11.99
CA GLN A 10 -9.55 31.09 11.45
C GLN A 10 -9.38 29.57 11.40
N LEU A 11 -9.92 28.84 12.39
CA LEU A 11 -9.91 27.38 12.40
C LEU A 11 -10.82 26.79 11.32
N ASP A 12 -12.02 27.35 11.12
CA ASP A 12 -12.94 26.92 10.06
C ASP A 12 -12.31 27.10 8.68
N TRP A 13 -11.70 28.27 8.43
CA TRP A 13 -10.99 28.52 7.18
C TRP A 13 -9.83 27.53 6.96
N ALA A 14 -9.05 27.24 8.00
CA ALA A 14 -7.97 26.26 7.91
C ALA A 14 -8.50 24.84 7.65
N ASN A 15 -9.65 24.48 8.21
CA ASN A 15 -10.28 23.18 8.01
C ASN A 15 -10.84 23.04 6.59
N GLU A 16 -11.46 24.10 6.05
CA GLU A 16 -11.96 24.15 4.69
C GLU A 16 -10.81 23.98 3.67
N MET A 17 -9.70 24.69 3.87
CA MET A 17 -8.50 24.56 3.04
C MET A 17 -7.89 23.15 3.12
N ARG A 18 -7.91 22.51 4.31
CA ARG A 18 -7.49 21.11 4.47
C ARG A 18 -8.41 20.15 3.71
N GLY A 19 -9.72 20.36 3.77
CA GLY A 19 -10.71 19.58 3.03
C GLY A 19 -10.42 19.61 1.53
N ASP A 20 -10.22 20.79 0.97
CA ASP A 20 -9.89 20.98 -0.45
C ASP A 20 -8.59 20.29 -0.87
N VAL A 21 -7.54 20.38 -0.05
CA VAL A 21 -6.27 19.69 -0.30
C VAL A 21 -6.46 18.18 -0.28
N VAL A 22 -7.23 17.64 0.68
CA VAL A 22 -7.54 16.21 0.77
C VAL A 22 -8.35 15.74 -0.45
N ILE A 23 -9.34 16.50 -0.91
CA ILE A 23 -10.11 16.18 -2.13
C ILE A 23 -9.19 16.12 -3.36
N ARG A 24 -8.30 17.11 -3.52
CA ARG A 24 -7.34 17.11 -4.63
C ARG A 24 -6.40 15.91 -4.55
N MET A 25 -5.85 15.63 -3.37
CA MET A 25 -4.92 14.52 -3.18
C MET A 25 -5.58 13.16 -3.43
N THR A 26 -6.79 12.95 -2.92
CA THR A 26 -7.57 11.73 -3.16
C THR A 26 -7.91 11.56 -4.64
N SER A 27 -8.32 12.64 -5.33
CA SER A 27 -8.58 12.60 -6.77
C SER A 27 -7.33 12.23 -7.59
N TYR A 28 -6.16 12.76 -7.20
CA TYR A 28 -4.89 12.45 -7.84
C TYR A 28 -4.52 10.97 -7.63
N HIS A 29 -4.63 10.49 -6.38
CA HIS A 29 -4.39 9.09 -6.04
C HIS A 29 -5.30 8.14 -6.84
N GLN A 30 -6.59 8.43 -6.90
CA GLN A 30 -7.56 7.63 -7.66
C GLN A 30 -7.22 7.58 -9.15
N ARG A 31 -6.83 8.71 -9.75
CA ARG A 31 -6.40 8.76 -11.16
C ARG A 31 -5.14 7.92 -11.40
N ALA A 32 -4.15 8.02 -10.51
CA ALA A 32 -2.93 7.23 -10.60
C ALA A 32 -3.21 5.72 -10.50
N ILE A 33 -4.03 5.31 -9.51
CA ILE A 33 -4.46 3.91 -9.33
C ILE A 33 -5.21 3.42 -10.58
N THR A 34 -6.16 4.21 -11.08
CA THR A 34 -6.94 3.86 -12.27
C THR A 34 -6.06 3.67 -13.50
N GLN A 35 -5.12 4.59 -13.74
CA GLN A 35 -4.23 4.51 -14.90
C GLN A 35 -3.28 3.31 -14.81
N TYR A 36 -2.75 3.03 -13.61
CA TYR A 36 -1.94 1.84 -13.38
C TYR A 36 -2.75 0.56 -13.60
N ASN A 37 -3.93 0.46 -13.00
CA ASN A 37 -4.80 -0.71 -13.08
C ASN A 37 -5.29 -1.01 -14.50
N LYS A 38 -5.48 0.02 -15.35
CA LYS A 38 -5.80 -0.16 -16.77
C LYS A 38 -4.74 -0.95 -17.54
N ARG A 39 -3.46 -0.82 -17.15
CA ARG A 39 -2.32 -1.50 -17.80
C ARG A 39 -1.90 -2.77 -17.07
N ALA A 40 -2.25 -2.89 -15.80
CA ALA A 40 -1.97 -4.07 -15.01
C ALA A 40 -2.77 -5.27 -15.54
N ARG A 41 -2.08 -6.38 -15.81
CA ARG A 41 -2.73 -7.66 -16.10
C ARG A 41 -2.96 -8.40 -14.78
N PRO A 42 -4.22 -8.65 -14.37
CA PRO A 42 -4.50 -9.44 -13.19
C PRO A 42 -3.83 -10.81 -13.30
N ARG A 43 -3.10 -11.20 -12.26
CA ARG A 43 -2.55 -12.56 -12.12
C ARG A 43 -3.12 -13.19 -10.86
N PHE A 44 -3.63 -14.40 -11.02
CA PHE A 44 -4.13 -15.22 -9.92
C PHE A 44 -3.13 -16.32 -9.59
N PHE A 45 -2.87 -16.52 -8.30
CA PHE A 45 -2.01 -17.60 -7.82
C PHE A 45 -2.86 -18.68 -7.17
N ARG A 46 -2.54 -19.94 -7.45
CA ARG A 46 -3.18 -21.09 -6.80
C ARG A 46 -2.41 -21.45 -5.52
N PRO A 47 -3.04 -22.11 -4.53
CA PRO A 47 -2.30 -22.74 -3.45
C PRO A 47 -1.17 -23.62 -4.01
N ARG A 48 -0.05 -23.68 -3.28
CA ARG A 48 1.22 -24.32 -3.65
C ARG A 48 2.01 -23.62 -4.76
N THR A 49 1.57 -22.46 -5.24
CA THR A 49 2.37 -21.67 -6.21
C THR A 49 3.52 -20.97 -5.49
N LEU A 50 4.71 -21.01 -6.10
CA LEU A 50 5.86 -20.23 -5.63
C LEU A 50 5.76 -18.78 -6.09
N VAL A 51 5.97 -17.85 -5.15
CA VAL A 51 5.90 -16.40 -5.38
C VAL A 51 7.08 -15.67 -4.73
N LEU A 52 7.46 -14.54 -5.31
CA LEU A 52 8.48 -13.64 -4.76
C LEU A 52 7.80 -12.39 -4.20
N ARG A 53 8.21 -11.94 -3.02
CA ARG A 53 7.67 -10.72 -2.41
C ARG A 53 8.56 -9.52 -2.73
N LYS A 54 7.99 -8.44 -3.26
CA LYS A 54 8.74 -7.19 -3.47
C LYS A 54 9.12 -6.56 -2.12
N ILE A 55 10.37 -6.12 -1.99
CA ILE A 55 10.84 -5.28 -0.88
C ILE A 55 10.50 -3.84 -1.25
N PHE A 56 9.71 -3.17 -0.42
CA PHE A 56 9.46 -1.74 -0.57
C PHE A 56 10.64 -0.94 0.02
N GLU A 57 10.96 0.19 -0.60
CA GLU A 57 12.10 1.04 -0.25
C GLU A 57 12.09 1.53 1.20
N ASN A 58 10.92 1.62 1.85
CA ASN A 58 10.79 1.96 3.27
C ASN A 58 11.45 0.92 4.22
N ILE A 59 11.76 -0.28 3.72
CA ILE A 59 12.46 -1.35 4.47
C ILE A 59 13.93 -1.47 4.01
N ALA A 60 14.32 -0.79 2.93
CA ALA A 60 15.70 -0.79 2.49
C ALA A 60 16.53 -0.03 3.53
N LYS A 61 17.35 -0.76 4.30
CA LYS A 61 18.33 -0.16 5.23
C LYS A 61 19.13 0.90 4.46
N ILE A 62 19.31 2.06 5.07
CA ILE A 62 20.21 3.12 4.58
C ILE A 62 21.56 2.44 4.26
N GLY A 63 21.92 2.36 2.99
CA GLY A 63 23.13 1.67 2.51
C GLY A 63 22.92 0.53 1.52
N VAL A 64 21.67 0.14 1.21
CA VAL A 64 21.40 -0.85 0.15
C VAL A 64 21.67 -0.22 -1.23
N ARG A 65 22.71 -0.73 -1.91
CA ARG A 65 23.18 -0.27 -3.22
C ARG A 65 22.06 -0.43 -4.27
N LYS A 66 21.91 0.56 -5.16
CA LYS A 66 20.87 0.69 -6.21
C LYS A 66 20.68 -0.53 -7.16
N LEU A 67 21.50 -1.57 -7.04
CA LEU A 67 21.51 -2.78 -7.89
C LEU A 67 21.21 -4.07 -7.13
N GLN A 68 20.88 -4.00 -5.83
CA GLN A 68 20.45 -5.19 -5.10
C GLN A 68 19.05 -5.62 -5.55
N ALA A 69 18.80 -6.94 -5.53
CA ALA A 69 17.47 -7.47 -5.81
C ALA A 69 16.41 -6.82 -4.92
N ASN A 70 15.37 -6.26 -5.53
CA ASN A 70 14.23 -5.65 -4.84
C ASN A 70 13.14 -6.67 -4.47
N TRP A 71 13.47 -7.95 -4.41
CA TRP A 71 12.59 -9.04 -4.02
C TRP A 71 13.21 -9.82 -2.86
N LYS A 72 12.41 -10.22 -1.88
CA LYS A 72 12.81 -11.06 -0.74
C LYS A 72 12.15 -12.42 -0.87
N GLY A 73 12.97 -13.47 -0.73
CA GLY A 73 12.53 -14.84 -0.44
C GLY A 73 11.68 -15.51 -1.51
N SER A 74 11.72 -16.84 -1.53
CA SER A 74 10.72 -17.65 -2.24
C SER A 74 9.68 -18.12 -1.24
N TYR A 75 8.42 -17.74 -1.45
CA TYR A 75 7.30 -18.12 -0.61
C TYR A 75 6.34 -19.04 -1.35
N VAL A 76 5.59 -19.85 -0.61
CA VAL A 76 4.54 -20.71 -1.14
C VAL A 76 3.19 -20.12 -0.74
N VAL A 77 2.28 -19.99 -1.70
CA VAL A 77 0.88 -19.62 -1.42
C VAL A 77 0.18 -20.76 -0.70
N THR A 78 -0.36 -20.51 0.49
CA THR A 78 -1.09 -21.50 1.29
C THR A 78 -2.59 -21.38 1.05
N LYS A 79 -3.09 -20.14 1.02
CA LYS A 79 -4.51 -19.82 0.86
C LYS A 79 -4.67 -18.56 0.02
N VAL A 80 -5.70 -18.56 -0.82
CA VAL A 80 -6.17 -17.38 -1.54
C VAL A 80 -7.18 -16.69 -0.64
N GLY A 81 -6.93 -15.42 -0.32
CA GLY A 81 -7.86 -14.55 0.40
C GLY A 81 -8.78 -13.80 -0.55
N ASP A 82 -9.68 -13.02 0.04
CA ASP A 82 -10.55 -12.14 -0.72
C ASP A 82 -9.76 -10.99 -1.37
N SER A 83 -10.26 -10.45 -2.48
CA SER A 83 -9.66 -9.27 -3.12
C SER A 83 -8.20 -9.42 -3.61
N ARG A 84 -7.76 -10.64 -3.98
CA ARG A 84 -6.40 -10.95 -4.46
C ARG A 84 -5.31 -10.86 -3.38
N ALA A 85 -5.69 -10.90 -2.11
CA ALA A 85 -4.75 -11.16 -1.02
C ALA A 85 -4.37 -12.64 -0.99
N TYR A 86 -3.14 -12.96 -0.56
CA TYR A 86 -2.66 -14.35 -0.46
C TYR A 86 -1.97 -14.59 0.87
N HIS A 87 -2.33 -15.65 1.59
CA HIS A 87 -1.51 -16.15 2.68
C HIS A 87 -0.31 -16.89 2.09
N ILE A 88 0.87 -16.55 2.57
CA ILE A 88 2.12 -17.11 2.07
C ILE A 88 2.97 -17.61 3.24
N GLN A 89 3.73 -18.67 3.02
CA GLN A 89 4.65 -19.26 3.99
C GLN A 89 6.05 -19.42 3.40
N THR A 90 7.07 -19.48 4.26
CA THR A 90 8.42 -19.89 3.86
C THR A 90 8.45 -21.37 3.46
N ARG A 91 9.56 -21.83 2.87
CA ARG A 91 9.76 -23.26 2.58
C ARG A 91 9.85 -24.11 3.85
N ASP A 92 10.18 -23.50 4.97
CA ASP A 92 10.25 -24.12 6.31
C ASP A 92 8.90 -24.06 7.05
N ASP A 93 7.80 -23.92 6.30
CA ASP A 93 6.42 -23.90 6.80
C ASP A 93 6.11 -22.79 7.82
N VAL A 94 6.87 -21.69 7.82
CA VAL A 94 6.59 -20.52 8.67
C VAL A 94 5.65 -19.57 7.94
N PRO A 95 4.40 -19.38 8.42
CA PRO A 95 3.46 -18.46 7.80
C PRO A 95 3.86 -17.01 8.03
N LEU A 96 3.59 -16.15 7.03
CA LEU A 96 3.75 -14.71 7.21
C LEU A 96 2.50 -14.13 7.90
N LEU A 97 2.75 -13.28 8.91
CA LEU A 97 1.69 -12.66 9.72
C LEU A 97 0.73 -11.79 8.90
N CYS A 98 1.24 -11.05 7.91
CA CYS A 98 0.42 -10.24 7.02
C CYS A 98 0.22 -10.96 5.68
N PRO A 99 -1.02 -11.05 5.17
CA PRO A 99 -1.26 -11.56 3.83
C PRO A 99 -0.62 -10.65 2.78
N TRP A 100 -0.26 -11.26 1.66
CA TRP A 100 0.42 -10.60 0.56
C TRP A 100 -0.60 -9.98 -0.41
N ASN A 101 -0.39 -8.71 -0.78
CA ASN A 101 -1.27 -7.89 -1.64
C ASN A 101 -2.66 -7.56 -1.04
N GLU A 102 -2.74 -7.44 0.29
CA GLU A 102 -3.95 -6.93 0.94
C GLU A 102 -4.16 -5.44 0.61
N PRO A 103 -5.38 -5.01 0.24
CA PRO A 103 -5.70 -3.59 0.09
C PRO A 103 -5.58 -2.89 1.45
N ILE A 104 -4.96 -1.72 1.47
CA ILE A 104 -4.91 -0.80 2.63
C ILE A 104 -6.18 0.06 2.60
#